data_AF-A0A1S6EZC7-F1
#
_entry.id   AF-A0A1S6EZC7-F1
#
_cell.length_a   1.000
_cell.length_b   1.000
_cell.length_c   1.000
_cell.angle_alpha   90.00
_cell.angle_beta   90.00
_cell.angle_gamma   90.00
#
_symmetry.space_group_name_H-M   'P 1'
#
loop_
_entity.id
_entity.type
_entity.pdbx_description
1 polymer ?
#
loop_
_entity_poly.entity_id
_entity_poly.type
_entity_poly.pdbx_seq_one_letter_code
_entity_poly.pdbx_strand_id
1 'polypeptide(L)' 'MLPTFQPLALTVQDAVAYSGLSRSRLYKLMQTGELPSLQVGGRRMIRRDALDAFFDNLGKAA' A
#
# COMPACT_ATOMS: atom_id res chain seq x y z
N MET A 1 15.24 20.64 9.34
CA MET A 1 15.42 19.20 9.62
C MET A 1 14.15 18.50 9.18
N LEU A 2 14.20 17.70 8.12
CA LEU A 2 13.02 16.92 7.67
C LEU A 2 12.82 15.76 8.66
N PRO A 3 11.58 15.41 9.03
CA PRO A 3 11.34 14.27 9.89
C PRO A 3 11.86 12.98 9.22
N THR A 4 12.63 12.18 9.96
CA THR A 4 13.19 10.89 9.50
C THR A 4 12.20 9.72 9.66
N PHE A 5 11.01 9.99 10.20
CA PHE A 5 10.02 8.98 10.49
C PHE A 5 9.12 8.76 9.27
N GLN A 6 9.10 7.53 8.78
CA GLN A 6 8.22 7.11 7.69
C GLN A 6 6.90 6.54 8.25
N PRO A 7 5.74 6.86 7.65
CA PRO A 7 4.48 6.23 8.03
C PRO A 7 4.54 4.70 7.96
N LEU A 8 4.07 4.03 9.01
CA LEU A 8 3.93 2.57 9.10
C LEU A 8 2.87 2.04 8.12
N ALA A 9 1.76 2.78 8.00
CA ALA A 9 0.67 2.47 7.10
C ALA A 9 0.26 3.73 6.34
N LEU A 10 -0.15 3.53 5.10
CA LEU A 10 -0.52 4.55 4.14
C LEU A 10 -2.04 4.57 4.00
N THR A 11 -2.63 5.76 3.88
CA THR A 11 -3.98 5.86 3.35
C THR A 11 -3.98 5.41 1.88
N VAL A 12 -5.16 5.17 1.30
CA VAL A 12 -5.23 4.87 -0.15
C VAL A 12 -4.63 6.01 -0.97
N GLN A 13 -4.78 7.27 -0.55
CA GLN A 13 -4.19 8.41 -1.26
C GLN A 13 -2.66 8.42 -1.15
N ASP A 14 -2.10 8.15 0.03
CA ASP A 14 -0.65 8.10 0.21
C ASP A 14 -0.05 6.89 -0.51
N ALA A 15 -0.76 5.77 -0.56
CA ALA A 15 -0.33 4.58 -1.30
C ALA A 15 -0.26 4.84 -2.81
N VAL A 16 -1.19 5.62 -3.38
CA VAL A 16 -1.10 6.08 -4.78
C VAL A 16 0.18 6.89 -5.00
N ALA A 17 0.44 7.87 -4.12
CA ALA A 17 1.62 8.72 -4.24
C ALA A 17 2.93 7.93 -4.06
N TYR A 18 2.91 6.93 -3.18
CA TYR A 18 4.06 6.09 -2.88
C TYR A 18 4.36 5.07 -3.97
N SER A 19 3.35 4.39 -4.50
CA SER A 19 3.53 3.25 -5.42
C SER A 19 3.30 3.57 -6.89
N GLY A 20 2.75 4.74 -7.21
CA GLY A 20 2.35 5.11 -8.58
C GLY A 20 1.15 4.33 -9.14
N LEU A 21 0.51 3.47 -8.33
CA LEU A 21 -0.68 2.72 -8.75
C LEU A 21 -1.93 3.59 -8.66
N SER A 22 -2.89 3.38 -9.57
CA SER A 22 -4.18 4.06 -9.47
C SER A 22 -4.98 3.58 -8.25
N ARG A 23 -5.88 4.43 -7.74
CA ARG A 23 -6.81 4.07 -6.66
C ARG A 23 -7.61 2.81 -6.99
N SER A 24 -8.12 2.71 -8.22
CA SER A 24 -8.91 1.55 -8.67
C SER A 24 -8.09 0.27 -8.66
N ARG A 25 -6.81 0.32 -9.07
CA ARG A 25 -5.91 -0.85 -9.00
C ARG A 25 -5.64 -1.28 -7.57
N LEU A 26 -5.38 -0.33 -6.68
CA LEU A 26 -5.18 -0.60 -5.26
C LEU A 26 -6.43 -1.25 -4.64
N TYR A 27 -7.62 -0.71 -4.88
CA TYR A 27 -8.86 -1.32 -4.40
C TYR A 27 -9.08 -2.73 -4.97
N LYS A 28 -8.77 -2.95 -6.25
CA LYS A 28 -8.86 -4.28 -6.86
C LYS A 28 -7.92 -5.27 -6.16
N LEU A 29 -6.67 -4.89 -5.92
CA LEU A 29 -5.69 -5.71 -5.19
C LEU A 29 -6.15 -6.04 -3.77
N MET A 30 -6.74 -5.07 -3.08
CA MET A 30 -7.31 -5.29 -1.75
C MET A 30 -8.52 -6.23 -1.79
N GLN A 31 -9.36 -6.10 -2.82
CA GLN A 31 -10.55 -6.93 -2.99
C GLN A 31 -10.21 -8.37 -3.38
N THR A 32 -9.17 -8.58 -4.19
CA THR A 32 -8.69 -9.92 -4.58
C THR A 32 -7.85 -10.59 -3.48
N GLY A 33 -7.47 -9.84 -2.44
CA GLY A 33 -6.61 -10.34 -1.36
C GLY A 33 -5.11 -10.35 -1.70
N GLU A 34 -4.74 -9.90 -2.90
CA GLU A 34 -3.33 -9.76 -3.32
C GLU A 34 -2.58 -8.70 -2.51
N LEU A 35 -3.29 -7.69 -1.99
CA LEU A 35 -2.73 -6.65 -1.14
C LEU A 35 -3.51 -6.53 0.18
N PRO A 36 -2.93 -6.97 1.32
CA PRO A 36 -3.56 -6.83 2.62
C PRO A 36 -3.87 -5.36 2.96
N SER A 37 -5.04 -5.12 3.56
CA SER A 37 -5.43 -3.81 4.07
C SER A 37 -6.05 -3.91 5.47
N LEU A 38 -5.97 -2.81 6.20
CA LEU A 38 -6.42 -2.68 7.58
C LEU A 38 -7.52 -1.62 7.66
N GLN A 39 -8.45 -1.80 8.60
CA GLN A 39 -9.44 -0.77 8.93
C GLN A 39 -9.10 -0.16 10.29
N VAL A 40 -8.76 1.12 10.32
CA VAL A 40 -8.34 1.85 11.53
C VAL A 40 -9.19 3.11 11.64
N GLY A 41 -10.02 3.21 12.70
CA GLY A 41 -10.86 4.39 12.93
C GLY A 41 -11.77 4.76 11.73
N GLY A 42 -12.32 3.75 11.05
CA GLY A 42 -13.16 3.94 9.86
C GLY A 42 -12.40 4.16 8.55
N ARG A 43 -11.09 4.38 8.58
CA ARG A 43 -10.24 4.54 7.39
C ARG A 43 -9.61 3.22 6.97
N ARG A 44 -9.56 2.98 5.67
CA ARG A 44 -8.78 1.88 5.09
C ARG A 44 -7.33 2.31 4.90
N MET A 45 -6.41 1.52 5.42
CA MET A 45 -4.98 1.75 5.35
C MET A 45 -4.26 0.50 4.81
N ILE A 46 -3.12 0.71 4.18
CA ILE A 46 -2.26 -0.33 3.62
C ILE A 46 -0.94 -0.23 4.37
N ARG A 47 -0.46 -1.32 4.95
CA ARG A 47 0.88 -1.29 5.55
C ARG A 47 1.92 -1.08 4.45
N ARG A 48 2.90 -0.22 4.71
CA ARG A 48 3.96 0.08 3.73
C ARG A 48 4.71 -1.18 3.31
N ASP A 49 5.12 -1.99 4.27
CA ASP A 49 5.86 -3.24 4.02
C ASP A 49 5.07 -4.26 3.21
N ALA A 50 3.74 -4.31 3.36
CA ALA A 50 2.89 -5.14 2.51
C ALA A 50 2.87 -4.66 1.06
N LEU A 51 2.91 -3.35 0.84
CA LEU A 51 2.97 -2.77 -0.50
C LEU A 51 4.36 -2.96 -1.13
N ASP A 52 5.44 -2.83 -0.35
CA ASP A 52 6.80 -3.15 -0.80
C ASP A 52 6.91 -4.62 -1.21
N ALA A 53 6.43 -5.53 -0.35
CA ALA A 53 6.44 -6.97 -0.62
C ALA A 53 5.65 -7.36 -1.89
N PHE A 54 4.57 -6.64 -2.19
CA PHE A 54 3.83 -6.84 -3.44
C PHE A 54 4.72 -6.59 -4.67
N PHE A 55 5.52 -5.52 -4.69
CA PHE A 55 6.43 -5.24 -5.81
C PHE A 55 7.62 -6.19 -5.85
N ASP A 56 8.18 -6.54 -4.69
CA ASP A 56 9.27 -7.53 -4.61
C ASP A 56 8.83 -8.88 -5.20
N ASN A 57 7.59 -9.28 -4.95
CA ASN A 57 7.03 -10.52 -5.51
C ASN A 57 6.80 -10.43 -7.03
N LEU A 58 6.45 -9.26 -7.57
CA LEU A 58 6.37 -9.05 -9.02
C LEU A 58 7.76 -9.20 -9.68
N GLY A 59 8.81 -8.69 -9.04
CA GLY A 59 10.18 -8.77 -9.56
C GLY A 59 10.78 -10.18 -9.53
N LYS A 60 10.30 -11.06 -8.64
CA LYS A 60 10.74 -12.47 -8.56
C LYS A 60 10.05 -13.41 -9.55
N ALA A 61 8.93 -12.98 -10.12
CA ALA A 61 8.15 -13.77 -11.09
C ALA A 61 8.55 -13.51 -12.55
N ALA A 62 9.54 -12.63 -12.79
CA ALA A 62 10.12 -12.30 -14.08
C ALA A 62 11.51 -12.94 -14.23
#